data_AF-A0A7X6I847-F1
#
_entry.id   AF-A0A7X6I847-F1
#
_cell.length_a   1.000
_cell.length_b   1.000
_cell.length_c   1.000
_cell.angle_alpha   90.00
_cell.angle_beta   90.00
_cell.angle_gamma   90.00
#
_symmetry.space_group_name_H-M   'P 1'
#
loop_
_entity.id
_entity.type
_entity.pdbx_description
1 polymer ?
#
loop_
_entity_poly.entity_id
_entity_poly.type
_entity_poly.pdbx_seq_one_letter_code
_entity_poly.pdbx_strand_id
1 'polypeptide(L)'
;MFIFNPVVAFFAGAPAWKVSEFAEFPELPAGADDSLRDEFLIAGGLALVLSRCPRPAAPRRFPAAMRVYEALKRGGRRRGVVSPQLLSDASHEVAEFADQATRDALRRRMRAALS
;
A
#
# COMPACT_ATOMS: atom_id res chain seq x y z
N MET A 1 44.14 16.05 29.64
CA MET A 1 43.39 16.92 28.69
C MET A 1 42.99 16.06 27.51
N PHE A 2 41.77 15.51 27.53
CA PHE A 2 41.29 14.61 26.47
C PHE A 2 40.71 15.46 25.34
N ILE A 3 41.34 15.40 24.16
CA ILE A 3 40.85 16.05 22.96
C ILE A 3 39.69 15.20 22.44
N PHE A 4 38.46 15.63 22.72
CA PHE A 4 37.27 15.10 22.06
C PHE A 4 37.36 15.46 20.58
N ASN A 5 37.63 14.46 19.73
CA ASN A 5 37.63 14.62 18.29
C ASN A 5 36.18 14.49 17.77
N PRO A 6 35.54 15.57 17.29
CA PRO A 6 34.13 15.57 16.87
C PRO A 6 33.87 14.75 15.60
N VAL A 7 34.91 14.24 14.92
CA VAL A 7 34.78 13.46 13.68
C VAL A 7 34.27 12.04 13.93
N VAL A 8 34.46 11.48 15.14
CA VAL A 8 34.06 10.09 15.44
C VAL A 8 32.55 9.96 15.73
N ALA A 9 31.87 11.05 16.06
CA ALA A 9 30.42 11.04 16.32
C ALA A 9 29.56 10.98 15.04
N PHE A 10 30.16 11.12 13.85
CA PHE A 10 29.42 11.16 12.59
C PHE A 10 29.24 9.78 11.90
N PHE A 11 29.83 8.71 12.44
CA PHE A 11 29.76 7.36 11.85
C PHE A 11 28.65 6.46 12.43
N ALA A 12 27.72 6.99 13.23
CA ALA A 12 26.67 6.20 13.89
C ALA A 12 25.40 6.00 13.06
N GLY A 13 25.51 5.81 11.74
CA GLY A 13 24.35 5.62 10.89
C GLY A 13 24.71 4.98 9.57
N ALA A 14 25.18 3.73 9.58
CA ALA A 14 25.13 2.92 8.38
C ALA A 14 23.70 3.03 7.79
N PRO A 15 23.53 3.34 6.49
CA PRO A 15 22.23 3.36 5.86
C PRO A 15 21.66 1.94 5.92
N ALA A 16 20.92 1.65 6.99
CA ALA A 16 20.15 0.44 7.10
C ALA A 16 19.06 0.55 6.03
N TRP A 17 19.16 -0.29 5.01
CA TRP A 17 18.09 -0.48 4.04
C TRP A 17 16.81 -0.82 4.82
N LYS A 18 15.92 0.16 4.97
CA LYS A 18 14.64 -0.04 5.63
C LYS A 18 13.72 -0.72 4.63
N VAL A 19 13.51 -2.02 4.82
CA VAL A 19 12.45 -2.75 4.13
C VAL A 19 11.13 -2.09 4.49
N SER A 20 10.36 -1.70 3.47
CA SER A 20 9.05 -1.09 3.67
C SER A 20 8.12 -2.10 4.34
N GLU A 21 7.34 -1.68 5.34
CA GLU A 21 6.28 -2.52 5.92
C GLU A 21 5.18 -2.90 4.91
N PHE A 22 5.20 -2.22 3.76
CA PHE A 22 4.35 -2.44 2.60
C PHE A 22 4.98 -3.38 1.54
N ALA A 23 6.21 -3.85 1.75
CA ALA A 23 6.92 -4.75 0.82
C ALA A 23 6.49 -6.21 0.95
N GLU A 24 5.92 -6.60 2.09
CA GLU A 24 5.53 -7.98 2.39
C GLU A 24 4.10 -8.28 1.90
N PHE A 25 3.91 -8.27 0.58
CA PHE A 25 2.69 -8.79 -0.04
C PHE A 25 2.95 -10.19 -0.62
N PRO A 26 2.03 -11.16 -0.47
CA PRO A 26 2.23 -12.52 -1.01
C PRO A 26 2.42 -12.50 -2.53
N GLU A 27 3.01 -13.56 -3.08
CA GLU A 27 3.13 -13.75 -4.54
C GLU A 27 1.78 -14.10 -5.17
N LEU A 28 1.55 -13.60 -6.39
CA LEU A 28 0.34 -13.88 -7.15
C LEU A 28 0.39 -15.34 -7.64
N PRO A 29 -0.61 -16.19 -7.33
CA PRO A 29 -0.66 -17.55 -7.84
C PRO A 29 -0.73 -17.59 -9.38
N ALA A 30 -0.01 -18.52 -10.01
CA ALA A 30 0.02 -18.65 -11.48
C ALA A 30 -1.36 -18.90 -12.12
N GLY A 31 -2.34 -19.40 -11.36
CA GLY A 31 -3.72 -19.63 -11.78
C GLY A 31 -4.72 -18.60 -11.26
N ALA A 32 -4.27 -17.42 -10.81
CA ALA A 32 -5.17 -16.39 -10.30
C ALA A 32 -6.20 -15.95 -11.35
N ASP A 33 -7.47 -15.93 -10.93
CA ASP A 33 -8.55 -15.34 -11.73
C ASP A 33 -8.41 -13.79 -11.78
N ASP A 34 -9.19 -13.16 -12.66
CA ASP A 34 -9.09 -11.70 -12.87
C ASP A 34 -9.44 -10.90 -11.61
N SER A 35 -10.34 -11.43 -10.76
CA SER A 35 -10.69 -10.77 -9.49
C SER A 35 -9.51 -10.75 -8.53
N LEU A 36 -8.81 -11.87 -8.39
CA LEU A 36 -7.64 -11.99 -7.54
C LEU A 36 -6.47 -11.17 -8.09
N ARG A 37 -6.28 -11.14 -9.42
CA ARG A 37 -5.29 -10.24 -10.05
C ARG A 37 -5.56 -8.78 -9.72
N ASP A 38 -6.82 -8.35 -9.82
CA ASP A 38 -7.21 -6.98 -9.48
C ASP A 38 -6.95 -6.67 -8.02
N GLU A 39 -7.24 -7.60 -7.09
CA GLU A 39 -6.91 -7.43 -5.66
C GLU A 39 -5.41 -7.24 -5.43
N PHE A 40 -4.56 -7.97 -6.14
CA PHE A 40 -3.10 -7.82 -6.06
C PHE A 40 -2.61 -6.50 -6.65
N LEU A 41 -3.16 -6.09 -7.80
CA LEU A 41 -2.82 -4.79 -8.42
C LEU A 41 -3.24 -3.62 -7.54
N ILE A 42 -4.40 -3.72 -6.89
CA ILE A 42 -4.86 -2.73 -5.92
C ILE A 42 -3.91 -2.71 -4.73
N ALA A 43 -3.64 -3.84 -4.10
CA ALA A 43 -2.79 -3.89 -2.92
C ALA A 43 -1.37 -3.38 -3.19
N GLY A 44 -0.75 -3.79 -4.31
CA GLY A 44 0.57 -3.32 -4.72
C GLY A 44 0.61 -1.81 -5.00
N GLY A 45 -0.41 -1.29 -5.70
CA GLY A 45 -0.55 0.14 -5.95
C GLY A 45 -0.70 0.96 -4.67
N LEU A 46 -1.57 0.50 -3.76
CA LEU A 46 -1.77 1.15 -2.46
C LEU A 46 -0.49 1.09 -1.61
N ALA A 47 0.22 -0.04 -1.59
CA ALA A 47 1.53 -0.16 -0.95
C ALA A 47 2.54 0.87 -1.46
N LEU A 48 2.61 1.07 -2.79
CA LEU A 48 3.49 2.08 -3.39
C LEU A 48 3.09 3.50 -3.01
N VAL A 49 1.80 3.82 -2.98
CA VAL A 49 1.33 5.15 -2.55
C VAL A 49 1.64 5.39 -1.07
N LEU A 50 1.33 4.41 -0.21
CA LEU A 50 1.52 4.51 1.24
C LEU A 50 3.01 4.57 1.62
N SER A 51 3.87 3.80 0.94
CA SER A 51 5.32 3.81 1.20
C SER A 51 6.00 5.14 0.86
N ARG A 52 5.41 5.95 -0.02
CA ARG A 52 5.91 7.29 -0.38
C ARG A 52 5.41 8.38 0.59
N CYS A 53 4.48 8.05 1.48
CA CYS A 53 3.95 8.98 2.47
C CYS A 53 4.76 8.90 3.78
N PRO A 54 5.12 10.03 4.41
CA PRO A 54 5.69 10.01 5.76
C PRO A 54 4.74 9.28 6.73
N ARG A 55 5.26 8.29 7.48
CA ARG A 55 4.50 7.43 8.41
C ARG A 55 3.45 8.15 9.29
N PRO A 56 3.77 9.25 9.99
CA PRO A 56 2.77 9.91 10.84
C PRO A 56 1.63 10.59 10.04
N ALA A 57 1.82 10.82 8.74
CA ALA A 57 0.83 11.45 7.88
C ALA A 57 -0.08 10.45 7.15
N ALA A 58 0.39 9.22 6.89
CA ALA A 58 -0.34 8.24 6.10
C ALA A 58 -1.75 7.92 6.66
N PRO A 59 -1.96 7.68 7.97
CA PRO A 59 -3.30 7.40 8.52
C PRO A 59 -4.27 8.58 8.43
N ARG A 60 -3.75 9.80 8.30
CA ARG A 60 -4.56 11.02 8.17
C ARG A 60 -4.85 11.37 6.72
N ARG A 61 -3.88 11.13 5.83
CA ARG A 61 -3.96 11.51 4.42
C ARG A 61 -4.66 10.45 3.57
N PHE A 62 -4.49 9.17 3.91
CA PHE A 62 -4.99 8.04 3.14
C PHE A 62 -5.68 6.98 4.02
N PRO A 63 -6.68 7.37 4.86
CA PRO A 63 -7.31 6.44 5.79
C PRO A 63 -8.06 5.28 5.12
N ALA A 64 -8.79 5.51 4.02
CA ALA A 64 -9.50 4.46 3.31
C ALA A 64 -8.52 3.52 2.60
N ALA A 65 -7.51 4.06 1.91
CA ALA A 65 -6.45 3.30 1.26
C ALA A 65 -5.71 2.37 2.24
N MET A 66 -5.38 2.86 3.44
CA MET A 66 -4.77 2.02 4.49
C MET A 66 -5.68 0.86 4.88
N ARG A 67 -6.98 1.12 5.07
CA ARG A 67 -7.96 0.07 5.43
C ARG A 67 -8.11 -0.97 4.32
N VAL A 68 -8.17 -0.55 3.07
CA VAL A 68 -8.21 -1.45 1.91
C VAL A 68 -6.94 -2.30 1.85
N TYR A 69 -5.77 -1.67 1.96
CA TYR A 69 -4.49 -2.38 1.94
C TYR A 69 -4.40 -3.43 3.05
N GLU A 70 -4.74 -3.07 4.30
CA GLU A 70 -4.75 -4.00 5.44
C GLU A 70 -5.74 -5.15 5.25
N ALA A 71 -6.92 -4.87 4.70
CA ALA A 71 -7.91 -5.89 4.38
C ALA A 71 -7.40 -6.90 3.33
N LEU A 72 -6.74 -6.40 2.28
CA LEU A 72 -6.17 -7.24 1.22
C LEU A 72 -4.95 -8.03 1.72
N LYS A 73 -4.08 -7.40 2.53
CA LYS A 73 -2.89 -8.03 3.13
C LYS A 73 -3.24 -9.22 4.03
N ARG A 74 -4.37 -9.16 4.76
CA ARG A 74 -4.86 -10.26 5.62
C ARG A 74 -5.48 -11.41 4.84
N GLY A 75 -5.31 -11.43 3.51
CA GLY A 75 -5.75 -12.48 2.63
C GLY A 75 -7.19 -12.23 2.19
N GLY A 76 -7.36 -11.31 1.22
CA GLY A 76 -8.62 -10.89 0.55
C GLY A 76 -9.63 -11.99 0.17
N ARG A 77 -9.31 -13.27 0.40
CA ARG A 77 -10.13 -14.48 0.28
C ARG A 77 -11.46 -14.45 1.04
N ARG A 78 -11.68 -13.57 2.03
CA ARG A 78 -13.02 -13.38 2.62
C ARG A 78 -13.79 -12.34 1.80
N ARG A 79 -14.66 -12.82 0.90
CA ARG A 79 -15.68 -11.97 0.24
C ARG A 79 -16.34 -11.06 1.26
N GLY A 80 -16.32 -9.74 1.01
CA GLY A 80 -17.04 -8.75 1.82
C GLY A 80 -16.21 -7.94 2.83
N VAL A 81 -14.89 -8.18 2.96
CA VAL A 81 -14.06 -7.35 3.87
C VAL A 81 -13.87 -5.94 3.32
N VAL A 82 -13.81 -5.77 2.00
CA VAL A 82 -13.72 -4.47 1.35
C VAL A 82 -15.07 -4.11 0.76
N SER A 83 -15.77 -3.15 1.37
CA SER A 83 -17.05 -2.66 0.85
C SER A 83 -16.84 -1.81 -0.42
N PRO A 84 -17.86 -1.70 -1.29
CA PRO A 84 -17.78 -0.87 -2.49
C PRO A 84 -17.53 0.61 -2.14
N GLN A 85 -18.14 1.08 -1.04
CA GLN A 85 -17.91 2.42 -0.51
C GLN A 85 -16.44 2.62 -0.13
N LEU A 86 -15.84 1.67 0.60
CA LEU A 86 -14.46 1.76 1.03
C LEU A 86 -13.48 1.74 -0.16
N LEU A 87 -13.79 0.97 -1.22
CA LEU A 87 -13.04 1.00 -2.48
C LEU A 87 -13.15 2.36 -3.18
N SER A 88 -14.35 2.95 -3.21
CA SER A 88 -14.58 4.26 -3.81
C SER A 88 -13.79 5.35 -3.07
N ASP A 89 -13.87 5.37 -1.74
CA ASP A 89 -13.15 6.32 -0.90
C ASP A 89 -11.63 6.19 -1.10
N ALA A 90 -11.11 4.95 -1.08
CA ALA A 90 -9.70 4.69 -1.35
C ALA A 90 -9.29 5.14 -2.77
N SER A 91 -10.14 4.92 -3.77
CA SER A 91 -9.87 5.36 -5.15
C SER A 91 -9.78 6.88 -5.27
N HIS A 92 -10.59 7.63 -4.52
CA HIS A 92 -10.50 9.09 -4.49
C HIS A 92 -9.24 9.56 -3.80
N GLU A 93 -8.90 8.97 -2.65
CA GLU A 93 -7.71 9.29 -1.89
C GLU A 93 -6.42 9.15 -2.70
N VAL A 94 -6.31 8.10 -3.53
CA VAL A 94 -5.08 7.78 -4.28
C VAL A 94 -5.11 8.21 -5.74
N ALA A 95 -6.17 8.88 -6.21
CA ALA A 95 -6.39 9.16 -7.64
C ALA A 95 -5.19 9.86 -8.32
N GLU A 96 -4.55 10.79 -7.61
CA GLU A 96 -3.41 11.57 -8.10
C GLU A 96 -2.06 10.82 -7.98
N PHE A 97 -1.99 9.76 -7.17
CA PHE A 97 -0.74 9.11 -6.78
C PHE A 97 -0.59 7.69 -7.35
N ALA A 98 -1.70 6.99 -7.55
CA ALA A 98 -1.70 5.62 -8.05
C ALA A 98 -1.32 5.56 -9.53
N ASP A 99 -0.63 4.50 -9.94
CA ASP A 99 -0.39 4.24 -11.37
C ASP A 99 -1.68 3.84 -12.11
N GLN A 100 -1.58 3.79 -13.44
CA GLN A 100 -2.72 3.52 -14.29
C GLN A 100 -3.29 2.10 -14.09
N ALA A 101 -2.43 1.10 -13.83
CA ALA A 101 -2.87 -0.28 -13.66
C ALA A 101 -3.70 -0.44 -12.36
N THR A 102 -3.28 0.19 -11.28
CA THR A 102 -4.04 0.26 -10.02
C THR A 102 -5.38 0.96 -10.20
N ARG A 103 -5.41 2.09 -10.92
CA ARG A 103 -6.66 2.82 -11.21
C ARG A 103 -7.64 1.98 -12.01
N ASP A 104 -7.16 1.22 -12.99
CA ASP A 104 -8.02 0.37 -13.81
C ASP A 104 -8.52 -0.85 -13.03
N ALA A 105 -7.70 -1.44 -12.15
CA ALA A 105 -8.13 -2.49 -11.24
C ALA A 105 -9.21 -2.00 -10.26
N LEU A 106 -9.03 -0.81 -9.66
CA LEU A 106 -10.06 -0.17 -8.82
C LEU A 106 -11.38 0.00 -9.57
N ARG A 107 -11.34 0.52 -10.81
CA ARG A 107 -12.54 0.70 -11.65
C ARG A 107 -13.22 -0.63 -11.97
N ARG A 108 -12.47 -1.67 -12.31
CA ARG A 108 -13.04 -3.01 -12.58
C ARG A 108 -13.74 -3.58 -11.35
N ARG A 109 -13.10 -3.48 -10.17
CA ARG A 109 -13.71 -3.94 -8.91
C ARG A 109 -14.95 -3.15 -8.51
N MET A 110 -14.94 -1.83 -8.71
CA MET A 110 -16.13 -1.01 -8.48
C MET A 110 -17.28 -1.40 -9.42
N ARG A 111 -17.04 -1.62 -10.72
CA ARG A 111 -18.08 -2.07 -11.65
C ARG A 111 -18.65 -3.43 -11.25
N ALA A 112 -17.79 -4.39 -10.91
CA ALA A 112 -18.20 -5.73 -10.49
C ALA A 112 -18.99 -5.74 -9.17
N ALA A 113 -18.88 -4.69 -8.35
CA ALA A 113 -19.63 -4.54 -7.12
C ALA A 113 -21.01 -3.88 -7.30
N LEU A 114 -21.25 -3.26 -8.46
CA LEU A 114 -22.51 -2.58 -8.80
C LEU A 114 -23.41 -3.41 -9.72
N SER A 115 -22.87 -4.48 -10.31
CA SER A 115 -23.58 -5.48 -11.11
C SER A 115 -24.15 -6.59 -10.25
#